data_AF-A0A401LQ96-F1
#
_entry.id   AF-A0A401LQ96-F1
#
_cell.length_a   1.000
_cell.length_b   1.000
_cell.length_c   1.000
_cell.angle_alpha   90.00
_cell.angle_beta   90.00
_cell.angle_gamma   90.00
#
_symmetry.space_group_name_H-M   'P 1'
#
loop_
_entity.id
_entity.type
_entity.pdbx_description
1 polymer ?
#
loop_
_entity_poly.entity_id
_entity_poly.type
_entity_poly.pdbx_seq_one_letter_code
_entity_poly.pdbx_strand_id
1 'polypeptide(L)'
;MEEVKLEFISPTKLDELQDGESVNKEIWIYDGIENGELILNTNNWVISCVANNESKSVDQWLVNEETHTMKVGTQEEATGGYRMLDYQFAVSMVGQLCEAKDLVTYLQSLQDVFKVGRRQSEPNETNRKTE
;
A
#
# COMPACT_ATOMS: atom_id res chain seq x y z
N MET A 1 6.56 -2.22 -18.25
CA MET A 1 6.28 -2.77 -16.91
C MET A 1 6.96 -1.80 -15.95
N GLU A 2 6.20 -1.11 -15.12
CA GLU A 2 6.76 -0.15 -14.17
C GLU A 2 6.85 -0.85 -12.82
N GLU A 3 8.02 -1.43 -12.58
CA GLU A 3 8.41 -2.04 -11.32
C GLU A 3 9.25 -1.01 -10.58
N VAL A 4 8.84 -0.69 -9.35
CA VAL A 4 9.46 0.36 -8.54
C VAL A 4 9.90 -0.26 -7.23
N LYS A 5 11.17 -0.06 -6.87
CA LYS A 5 11.69 -0.47 -5.56
C LYS A 5 10.96 0.29 -4.46
N LEU A 6 10.60 -0.41 -3.39
CA LEU A 6 9.99 0.22 -2.21
C LEU A 6 11.07 0.97 -1.41
N GLU A 7 11.41 2.16 -1.90
CA GLU A 7 12.35 3.08 -1.26
C GLU A 7 11.61 4.40 -0.97
N PHE A 8 11.14 4.55 0.27
CA PHE A 8 10.31 5.67 0.69
C PHE A 8 10.37 5.88 2.22
N ILE A 9 9.97 7.07 2.66
CA ILE A 9 9.90 7.44 4.08
C ILE A 9 8.58 6.90 4.65
N SER A 10 8.61 6.29 5.84
CA SER A 10 7.39 5.78 6.46
C SER A 10 6.33 6.88 6.64
N PRO A 11 5.03 6.60 6.42
CA PRO A 11 3.98 7.60 6.56
C PRO A 11 3.98 8.30 7.92
N THR A 12 4.20 7.57 9.01
CA THR A 12 4.31 8.14 10.36
C THR A 12 5.47 9.12 10.44
N LYS A 13 6.64 8.77 9.88
CA LYS A 13 7.79 9.66 9.90
C LYS A 13 7.58 10.90 9.02
N LEU A 14 6.88 10.76 7.89
CA LEU A 14 6.49 11.89 7.04
C LEU A 14 5.59 12.89 7.78
N ASP A 15 4.61 12.40 8.52
CA ASP A 15 3.67 13.23 9.28
C ASP A 15 4.36 14.01 10.41
N GLU A 16 5.48 13.49 10.91
CA GLU A 16 6.30 14.11 11.96
C GLU A 16 7.32 15.13 11.42
N LEU A 17 7.55 15.20 10.10
CA LEU A 17 8.56 16.09 9.53
C LEU A 17 8.20 17.55 9.78
N GLN A 18 9.16 18.30 10.31
CA GLN A 18 9.07 19.75 10.40
C GLN A 18 9.59 20.39 9.10
N ASP A 19 9.07 21.58 8.78
CA ASP A 19 9.49 22.34 7.60
C ASP A 19 11.03 22.50 7.55
N GLY A 20 11.65 21.95 6.51
CA GLY A 20 13.09 22.03 6.28
C GLY A 20 13.93 20.88 6.84
N GLU A 21 13.31 19.87 7.47
CA GLU A 21 14.02 18.64 7.87
C GLU A 21 14.33 17.78 6.64
N SER A 22 15.60 17.50 6.40
CA SER A 22 16.02 16.56 5.36
C SER A 22 15.97 15.14 5.92
N VAL A 23 15.11 14.30 5.36
CA VAL A 23 15.03 12.88 5.71
C VAL A 23 15.31 12.02 4.49
N ASN A 24 16.13 10.99 4.71
CA ASN A 24 16.47 10.03 3.67
C ASN A 24 15.35 9.00 3.54
N LYS A 25 15.15 8.52 2.32
CA LYS A 25 14.27 7.38 2.08
C LYS A 25 14.91 6.11 2.62
N GLU A 26 14.08 5.18 3.08
CA GLU A 26 14.49 3.89 3.58
C GLU A 26 14.08 2.79 2.61
N ILE A 27 14.92 1.76 2.48
CA ILE A 27 14.61 0.58 1.66
C ILE A 27 13.76 -0.37 2.50
N TRP A 28 12.56 -0.65 2.02
CA TRP A 28 11.65 -1.58 2.66
C TRP A 28 11.96 -3.02 2.26
N ILE A 29 12.00 -3.91 3.25
CA ILE A 29 12.38 -5.31 3.07
C ILE A 29 11.34 -6.28 3.64
N TYR A 30 11.37 -7.51 3.15
CA TYR A 30 10.61 -8.61 3.70
C TYR A 30 11.16 -9.02 5.08
N ASP A 31 10.28 -9.20 6.06
CA ASP A 31 10.63 -9.56 7.44
C ASP A 31 11.47 -10.84 7.53
N GLY A 32 12.61 -10.76 8.23
CA GLY A 32 13.49 -11.91 8.46
C GLY A 32 14.27 -12.42 7.24
N ILE A 33 14.25 -11.71 6.11
CA ILE A 33 14.93 -12.13 4.87
C ILE A 33 16.09 -11.18 4.53
N GLU A 34 17.31 -11.73 4.50
CA GLU A 34 18.48 -11.02 3.99
C GLU A 34 18.35 -10.74 2.49
N ASN A 35 18.67 -9.53 2.05
CA ASN A 35 18.40 -9.05 0.68
C ASN A 35 16.92 -9.14 0.27
N GLY A 36 16.01 -9.05 1.24
CA GLY A 36 14.56 -9.11 1.04
C GLY A 36 13.94 -7.85 0.45
N GLU A 37 14.64 -7.10 -0.41
CA GLU A 37 14.12 -5.84 -0.98
C GLU A 37 12.79 -6.06 -1.71
N LEU A 38 11.85 -5.15 -1.44
CA LEU A 38 10.51 -5.22 -1.99
C LEU A 38 10.36 -4.36 -3.25
N ILE A 39 9.61 -4.88 -4.21
CA ILE A 39 9.32 -4.23 -5.48
C ILE A 39 7.80 -4.17 -5.66
N LEU A 40 7.29 -2.98 -5.98
CA LEU A 40 5.90 -2.74 -6.33
C LEU A 40 5.73 -2.70 -7.85
N ASN A 41 4.76 -3.43 -8.35
CA ASN A 41 4.27 -3.29 -9.71
C ASN A 41 3.03 -2.38 -9.73
N THR A 42 3.17 -1.17 -10.28
CA THR A 42 2.10 -0.15 -10.29
C THR A 42 0.97 -0.45 -11.27
N ASN A 43 1.13 -1.46 -12.15
CA ASN A 43 0.09 -1.85 -13.10
C ASN A 43 -0.98 -2.74 -12.47
N ASN A 44 -0.63 -3.51 -11.44
CA ASN A 44 -1.51 -4.49 -10.81
C ASN A 44 -1.48 -4.46 -9.27
N TRP A 45 -0.76 -3.51 -8.68
CA TRP A 45 -0.66 -3.32 -7.23
C TRP A 45 -0.16 -4.56 -6.48
N VAL A 46 0.76 -5.30 -7.10
CA VAL A 46 1.43 -6.45 -6.48
C VAL A 46 2.77 -6.02 -5.93
N ILE A 47 3.02 -6.36 -4.67
CA ILE A 47 4.34 -6.27 -4.05
C ILE A 47 4.99 -7.64 -4.12
N SER A 48 6.27 -7.68 -4.46
CA SER A 48 7.05 -8.90 -4.56
C SER A 48 8.39 -8.81 -3.84
N CYS A 49 8.84 -9.95 -3.32
CA CYS A 49 10.16 -10.17 -2.76
C CYS A 49 10.82 -11.33 -3.51
N VAL A 50 11.77 -11.03 -4.39
CA VAL A 50 12.44 -12.07 -5.21
C VAL A 50 13.18 -13.07 -4.33
N ALA A 51 13.87 -12.61 -3.27
CA ALA A 51 14.64 -13.45 -2.36
C ALA A 51 13.79 -14.46 -1.57
N ASN A 52 12.50 -14.19 -1.39
CA ASN A 52 11.56 -15.04 -0.64
C ASN A 52 10.52 -15.71 -1.53
N ASN A 53 10.57 -15.50 -2.86
CA ASN A 53 9.57 -15.94 -3.82
C ASN A 53 8.11 -15.58 -3.40
N GLU A 54 7.95 -14.43 -2.76
CA GLU A 54 6.65 -13.95 -2.30
C GLU A 54 6.13 -12.87 -3.26
N SER A 55 4.84 -12.93 -3.58
CA SER A 55 4.20 -12.01 -4.52
C SER A 55 2.71 -11.95 -4.24
N LYS A 56 2.25 -10.82 -3.69
CA LYS A 56 0.86 -10.62 -3.24
C LYS A 56 0.37 -9.20 -3.51
N SER A 57 -0.95 -9.08 -3.61
CA SER A 57 -1.61 -7.78 -3.71
C SER A 57 -1.27 -6.93 -2.49
N VAL A 58 -1.12 -5.61 -2.68
CA VAL A 58 -0.71 -4.63 -1.67
C VAL A 58 -1.60 -4.65 -0.41
N ASP A 59 -2.88 -4.99 -0.54
CA ASP A 59 -3.86 -5.12 0.54
C ASP A 59 -3.75 -6.43 1.34
N GLN A 60 -2.70 -7.23 1.11
CA GLN A 60 -2.43 -8.49 1.82
C GLN A 60 -1.15 -8.43 2.66
N TRP A 61 -0.60 -7.23 2.85
CA TRP A 61 0.65 -7.00 3.55
C TRP A 61 0.41 -6.40 4.94
N LEU A 62 1.22 -6.85 5.88
CA LEU A 62 1.46 -6.21 7.16
C LEU A 62 2.71 -5.36 7.06
N VAL A 63 2.67 -4.16 7.65
CA VAL A 63 3.78 -3.19 7.67
C VAL A 63 4.22 -2.90 9.09
N ASN A 64 5.53 -2.79 9.31
CA ASN A 64 6.12 -2.25 10.52
C ASN A 64 6.99 -1.04 10.13
N GLU A 65 6.50 0.16 10.47
CA GLU A 65 7.13 1.44 10.13
C GLU A 65 8.39 1.75 10.94
N GLU A 66 8.54 1.16 12.13
CA GLU A 66 9.74 1.37 12.97
C GLU A 66 10.96 0.65 12.39
N THR A 67 10.73 -0.51 11.78
CA THR A 67 11.80 -1.37 11.23
C THR A 67 11.88 -1.34 9.70
N HIS A 68 10.96 -0.63 9.03
CA HIS A 68 10.84 -0.60 7.55
C HIS A 68 10.70 -2.00 6.94
N THR A 69 9.96 -2.87 7.61
CA THR A 69 9.76 -4.26 7.18
C THR A 69 8.30 -4.53 6.84
N MET A 70 8.09 -5.46 5.91
CA MET A 70 6.76 -5.94 5.53
C MET A 70 6.73 -7.46 5.49
N LYS A 71 5.55 -8.03 5.67
CA LYS A 71 5.29 -9.47 5.46
C LYS A 71 3.88 -9.69 4.99
N VAL A 72 3.63 -10.82 4.33
CA VAL A 72 2.27 -11.22 3.98
C VAL A 72 1.58 -11.73 5.24
N GLY A 73 0.33 -11.33 5.45
CA GLY A 73 -0.45 -11.80 6.58
C GLY A 73 -1.85 -11.20 6.65
N THR A 74 -2.60 -11.60 7.67
CA THR A 74 -3.95 -11.10 7.95
C THR A 74 -3.97 -10.17 9.16
N GLN A 75 -5.09 -9.48 9.36
CA GLN A 75 -5.29 -8.56 10.49
C GLN A 75 -5.11 -9.25 11.85
N GLU A 76 -5.40 -10.55 11.96
CA GLU A 76 -5.22 -11.35 13.18
C GLU A 76 -3.74 -11.62 13.49
N GLU A 77 -2.87 -11.58 12.48
CA GLU A 77 -1.43 -11.80 12.59
C GLU A 77 -0.65 -10.51 12.85
N ALA A 78 -1.34 -9.36 12.87
CA ALA A 78 -0.82 -8.03 13.15
C ALA A 78 -0.36 -7.90 14.62
N THR A 79 0.85 -8.39 14.89
CA THR A 79 1.49 -8.40 16.22
C THR A 79 2.93 -7.90 16.11
N GLY A 80 3.52 -7.40 17.22
CA GLY A 80 4.93 -6.98 17.23
C GLY A 80 5.23 -5.74 16.40
N GLY A 81 4.38 -4.72 16.48
CA GLY A 81 4.53 -3.46 15.72
C GLY A 81 3.97 -3.51 14.30
N TYR A 82 3.56 -4.69 13.83
CA TYR A 82 2.90 -4.84 12.55
C TYR A 82 1.46 -4.37 12.57
N ARG A 83 1.05 -3.66 11.52
CA ARG A 83 -0.35 -3.33 11.22
C ARG A 83 -0.68 -3.70 9.78
N MET A 84 -1.95 -3.90 9.48
CA MET A 84 -2.39 -4.08 8.11
C MET A 84 -2.06 -2.85 7.28
N LEU A 85 -1.50 -3.07 6.09
CA LEU A 85 -1.31 -2.00 5.11
C LEU A 85 -2.69 -1.51 4.68
N ASP A 86 -2.99 -0.25 5.01
CA ASP A 86 -4.26 0.38 4.70
C ASP A 86 -4.16 1.32 3.49
N TYR A 87 -5.30 1.83 3.05
CA TYR A 87 -5.35 2.74 1.91
C TYR A 87 -4.53 4.02 2.14
N GLN A 88 -4.49 4.56 3.36
CA GLN A 88 -3.74 5.81 3.64
C GLN A 88 -2.23 5.57 3.51
N PHE A 89 -1.75 4.46 4.04
CA PHE A 89 -0.37 4.01 3.86
C PHE A 89 -0.05 3.86 2.37
N ALA A 90 -0.91 3.16 1.62
CA ALA A 90 -0.70 2.92 0.20
C ALA A 90 -0.65 4.22 -0.61
N VAL A 91 -1.53 5.18 -0.31
CA VAL A 91 -1.53 6.51 -0.94
C VAL A 91 -0.23 7.27 -0.66
N SER A 92 0.22 7.27 0.60
CA SER A 92 1.48 7.93 1.00
C SER A 92 2.70 7.28 0.33
N MET A 93 2.74 5.95 0.27
CA MET A 93 3.77 5.19 -0.44
C MET A 93 3.81 5.55 -1.93
N VAL A 94 2.67 5.47 -2.63
CA VAL A 94 2.60 5.78 -4.07
C VAL A 94 2.95 7.23 -4.37
N GLY A 95 2.55 8.17 -3.52
CA GLY A 95 2.89 9.59 -3.67
C GLY A 95 4.39 9.87 -3.62
N GLN A 96 5.19 9.00 -2.99
CA GLN A 96 6.66 9.12 -2.91
C GLN A 96 7.41 8.33 -3.99
N LEU A 97 6.79 7.28 -4.52
CA LEU A 97 7.39 6.36 -5.48
C LEU A 97 7.13 6.75 -6.94
N CYS A 98 6.01 7.40 -7.21
CA CYS A 98 5.56 7.70 -8.58
C CYS A 98 5.68 9.18 -8.93
N GLU A 99 5.83 9.47 -10.22
CA GLU A 99 5.81 10.84 -10.72
C GLU A 99 4.41 11.47 -10.62
N ALA A 100 4.36 12.77 -10.37
CA ALA A 100 3.11 13.51 -10.20
C ALA A 100 2.15 13.44 -11.40
N LYS A 101 2.69 13.23 -12.62
CA LYS A 101 1.90 13.15 -13.86
C LYS A 101 0.98 11.93 -13.91
N ASP A 102 1.39 10.82 -13.28
CA ASP A 102 0.68 9.54 -13.30
C ASP A 102 -0.08 9.26 -11.99
N LEU A 103 0.18 10.07 -10.96
CA LEU A 103 -0.35 9.92 -9.61
C LEU A 103 -1.89 9.85 -9.57
N VAL A 104 -2.60 10.66 -10.35
CA VAL A 104 -4.07 10.64 -10.37
C VAL A 104 -4.62 9.29 -10.83
N THR A 105 -4.05 8.74 -11.90
CA THR A 105 -4.45 7.44 -12.45
C THR A 105 -4.14 6.32 -11.45
N TYR A 106 -3.00 6.40 -10.77
CA TYR A 106 -2.61 5.44 -9.75
C TYR A 106 -3.52 5.49 -8.53
N LEU A 107 -3.85 6.67 -8.02
CA LEU A 107 -4.74 6.79 -6.87
C LEU A 107 -6.15 6.27 -7.18
N GLN A 108 -6.65 6.46 -8.42
CA GLN A 108 -7.93 5.91 -8.84
C GLN A 108 -7.94 4.38 -8.88
N SER A 109 -6.93 3.75 -9.47
CA SER A 109 -6.87 2.28 -9.52
C SER A 109 -6.60 1.66 -8.15
N LEU A 110 -5.87 2.35 -7.28
CA LEU A 110 -5.63 1.93 -5.90
C LEU A 110 -6.93 1.93 -5.06
N GLN A 111 -7.85 2.87 -5.29
CA GLN A 111 -9.16 2.88 -4.61
C GLN A 111 -9.96 1.60 -4.88
N ASP A 112 -9.86 1.04 -6.08
CA ASP A 112 -10.54 -0.22 -6.42
C ASP A 112 -9.97 -1.42 -5.67
N VAL A 113 -8.65 -1.47 -5.46
CA VAL A 113 -7.98 -2.52 -4.68
C VAL A 113 -8.47 -2.51 -3.24
N PHE A 114 -8.45 -1.33 -2.60
CA PHE A 114 -8.88 -1.16 -1.21
C PHE A 114 -10.41 -1.01 -1.05
N LYS A 115 -11.18 -1.05 -2.14
CA LYS A 115 -12.65 -0.86 -2.16
C LYS A 115 -13.12 0.44 -1.49
N VAL A 116 -12.31 1.50 -1.56
CA VAL A 116 -12.63 2.80 -0.98
C VAL A 116 -13.48 3.61 -1.97
N GLY A 117 -14.54 4.26 -1.49
CA GLY A 117 -15.31 5.21 -2.32
C GLY A 117 -16.34 4.61 -3.28
N ARG A 118 -16.50 3.28 -3.35
CA ARG A 118 -17.70 2.68 -3.96
C ARG A 118 -18.91 3.01 -3.10
N ARG A 119 -19.61 4.11 -3.43
CA ARG A 119 -21.03 4.22 -3.09
C ARG A 119 -21.67 2.94 -3.59
N GLN A 120 -22.21 2.13 -2.68
CA GLN A 120 -23.10 1.06 -3.06
C GLN A 120 -24.20 1.71 -3.89
N SER A 121 -24.19 1.50 -5.19
CA SER A 121 -25.37 1.71 -6.01
C SER A 121 -26.39 0.71 -5.49
N GLU A 122 -27.24 1.13 -4.55
CA GLU A 122 -28.41 0.36 -4.17
C GLU A 122 -29.17 0.02 -5.46
N PRO A 123 -29.48 -1.26 -5.73
CA PRO A 123 -30.42 -1.57 -6.79
C PRO A 123 -31.76 -0.95 -6.37
N ASN A 124 -32.16 0.09 -7.09
CA ASN A 124 -33.41 0.79 -6.94
C ASN A 124 -34.55 -0.18 -7.32
N GLU A 125 -35.05 -0.98 -6.36
CA GLU A 125 -36.22 -1.82 -6.57
C GLU A 125 -37.47 -0.94 -6.70
N THR A 126 -37.66 -0.46 -7.91
CA THR A 126 -38.93 0.03 -8.39
C THR A 126 -39.83 -1.18 -8.61
N ASN A 127 -40.72 -1.48 -7.67
CA ASN A 127 -41.93 -2.26 -7.97
C ASN A 127 -43.08 -1.85 -7.05
N ARG A 128 -43.68 -0.70 -7.38
CA ARG A 128 -45.13 -0.53 -7.21
C ARG A 128 -45.81 -1.54 -8.12
N LYS A 129 -46.42 -2.56 -7.53
CA LYS A 129 -47.64 -3.14 -8.09
C LYS A 129 -48.76 -2.91 -7.09
N THR A 130 -49.62 -1.98 -7.48
CA THR A 130 -51.06 -1.96 -7.19
C THR A 130 -51.65 -3.36 -7.26
N GLU A 131 -52.36 -3.74 -6.20
CA GLU A 131 -53.71 -4.32 -6.23
C GLU A 131 -54.41 -4.01 -4.90
#